data_AF-A0A431K7Y4-F1
#
_entry.id   AF-A0A431K7Y4-F1
#
_cell.length_a   1.000
_cell.length_b   1.000
_cell.length_c   1.000
_cell.angle_alpha   90.00
_cell.angle_beta   90.00
_cell.angle_gamma   90.00
#
_symmetry.space_group_name_H-M   'P 1'
#
loop_
_entity.id
_entity.type
_entity.pdbx_description
1 polymer ?
#
loop_
_entity_poly.entity_id
_entity_poly.type
_entity_poly.pdbx_seq_one_letter_code
_entity_poly.pdbx_strand_id
1 'polypeptide(L)'
;MSGNTRQQQMAERRRSGSERRRRGAIVPVRLLDEERDALREKAQAAGLTVGAYLRQAGLGYVGLRARRAPRVNAVLLSQAIAALNKAGSNLNQIARRGNYGMGIDPEAAQTISETRAAVQQIVAATRGDQA
;
A
#
# COMPACT_ATOMS: atom_id res chain seq x y z
N MET A 1 5.16 27.82 44.82
CA MET A 1 5.77 26.80 43.94
C MET A 1 4.76 25.69 43.64
N SER A 2 3.67 26.02 42.92
CA SER A 2 2.62 25.06 42.54
C SER A 2 2.53 25.01 41.01
N GLY A 3 3.06 23.95 40.42
CA GLY A 3 3.05 23.78 38.97
C GLY A 3 3.75 22.52 38.52
N ASN A 4 3.24 21.34 38.88
CA ASN A 4 3.67 20.10 38.20
C ASN A 4 2.59 19.00 38.09
N THR A 5 1.42 19.16 38.72
CA THR A 5 0.47 18.05 38.86
C THR A 5 -0.41 17.81 37.62
N ARG A 6 -0.56 18.77 36.70
CA ARG A 6 -1.39 18.61 35.48
C ARG A 6 -0.67 17.90 34.33
N GLN A 7 0.65 18.03 34.23
CA GLN A 7 1.40 17.36 33.14
C GLN A 7 1.63 15.87 33.43
N GLN A 8 1.71 15.50 34.71
CA GLN A 8 1.84 14.10 35.13
C GLN A 8 0.57 13.28 34.83
N GLN A 9 -0.63 13.88 34.95
CA GLN A 9 -1.90 13.18 34.68
C GLN A 9 -2.23 12.95 33.19
N MET A 10 -1.55 13.64 32.27
CA MET A 10 -1.76 13.45 30.81
C MET A 10 -0.89 12.34 30.21
N ALA A 11 0.25 12.00 30.84
CA ALA A 11 1.14 10.94 30.37
C ALA A 11 0.60 9.53 30.67
N GLU A 12 -0.27 9.38 31.66
CA GLU A 12 -0.82 8.07 32.08
C GLU A 12 -1.99 7.59 31.20
N ARG A 13 -2.64 8.48 30.45
CA ARG A 13 -3.82 8.15 29.65
C ARG A 13 -3.47 7.93 28.18
N ARG A 14 -2.87 6.78 27.81
CA ARG A 14 -2.91 6.23 26.41
C ARG A 14 -2.25 4.87 26.16
N ARG A 15 -2.27 3.92 27.11
CA ARG A 15 -1.91 2.52 26.82
C ARG A 15 -3.05 1.54 27.08
N SER A 16 -4.22 1.79 26.49
CA SER A 16 -5.28 0.77 26.41
C SER A 16 -5.15 -0.01 25.11
N GLY A 17 -4.15 -0.90 25.07
CA GLY A 17 -4.09 -2.00 24.12
C GLY A 17 -3.99 -3.29 24.94
N SER A 18 -4.90 -4.24 24.73
CA SER A 18 -4.77 -5.56 25.33
C SER A 18 -3.48 -6.20 24.79
N GLU A 19 -2.42 -6.27 25.61
CA GLU A 19 -1.13 -6.89 25.30
C GLU A 19 -1.30 -8.42 25.22
N ARG A 20 -2.12 -8.93 24.31
CA ARG A 20 -2.24 -10.36 23.96
C ARG A 20 -1.11 -10.79 23.02
N ARG A 21 0.05 -10.14 23.10
CA ARG A 21 1.22 -10.50 22.28
C ARG A 21 1.85 -11.75 22.89
N ARG A 22 1.64 -12.90 22.23
CA ARG A 22 2.32 -14.16 22.58
C ARG A 22 3.85 -14.10 22.43
N ARG A 23 4.39 -13.08 21.77
CA ARG A 23 5.83 -12.86 21.57
C ARG A 23 6.25 -11.59 22.32
N GLY A 24 6.81 -11.77 23.51
CA GLY A 24 7.28 -10.66 24.38
C GLY A 24 8.80 -10.44 24.39
N ALA A 25 9.59 -11.44 24.01
CA ALA A 25 11.04 -11.31 23.95
C ALA A 25 11.50 -10.52 22.70
N ILE A 26 12.47 -9.62 22.90
CA ILE A 26 13.08 -8.79 21.86
C ILE A 26 14.57 -9.12 21.80
N VAL A 27 15.10 -9.33 20.58
CA VAL A 27 16.53 -9.47 20.33
C VAL A 27 17.00 -8.23 19.57
N PRO A 28 17.61 -7.24 20.24
CA PRO A 28 18.13 -6.05 19.56
C PRO A 28 19.45 -6.39 18.85
N VAL A 29 19.51 -6.11 17.55
CA VAL A 29 20.72 -6.23 16.73
C VAL A 29 21.04 -4.86 16.17
N ARG A 30 22.28 -4.39 16.35
CA ARG A 30 22.75 -3.17 15.70
C ARG A 30 23.12 -3.50 14.26
N LEU A 31 22.68 -2.66 13.34
CA LEU A 31 22.90 -2.79 11.92
C LEU A 31 23.42 -1.45 11.41
N LEU A 32 24.31 -1.51 10.43
CA LEU A 32 24.60 -0.40 9.54
C LEU A 32 23.37 -0.09 8.67
N ASP A 33 23.34 1.08 8.05
CA ASP A 33 22.23 1.49 7.19
C ASP A 33 22.11 0.55 5.98
N GLU A 34 23.24 0.17 5.38
CA GLU A 34 23.33 -0.72 4.23
C GLU A 34 22.84 -2.14 4.58
N GLU A 35 23.17 -2.63 5.78
CA GLU A 35 22.73 -3.94 6.26
C GLU A 35 21.22 -3.99 6.48
N ARG A 36 20.66 -2.89 7.01
CA ARG A 36 19.21 -2.76 7.19
C ARG A 36 18.48 -2.76 5.85
N ASP A 37 19.02 -2.08 4.85
CA ASP A 37 18.39 -1.97 3.54
C ASP A 37 18.47 -3.30 2.78
N ALA A 38 19.62 -3.99 2.83
CA ALA A 38 19.76 -5.35 2.31
C ALA A 38 18.79 -6.35 2.98
N LEU A 39 18.55 -6.22 4.29
CA LEU A 39 17.55 -7.02 5.00
C LEU A 39 16.12 -6.72 4.54
N ARG A 40 15.82 -5.46 4.24
CA ARG A 40 14.51 -5.05 3.73
C ARG A 40 14.26 -5.63 2.35
N GLU A 41 15.22 -5.57 1.44
CA GLU A 41 15.13 -6.14 0.10
C GLU A 41 14.93 -7.65 0.14
N LYS A 42 15.76 -8.37 0.91
CA LYS A 42 15.62 -9.83 1.08
C LYS A 42 14.25 -10.22 1.65
N ALA A 43 13.76 -9.46 2.62
CA ALA A 43 12.44 -9.69 3.18
C ALA A 43 11.32 -9.42 2.16
N GLN A 44 11.43 -8.36 1.36
CA GLN A 44 10.48 -8.06 0.28
C GLN A 44 10.47 -9.15 -0.81
N ALA A 45 11.65 -9.61 -1.24
CA ALA A 45 11.78 -10.70 -2.21
C ALA A 45 11.13 -12.00 -1.68
N ALA A 46 11.25 -12.28 -0.38
CA ALA A 46 10.57 -13.39 0.28
C ALA A 46 9.07 -13.14 0.53
N GLY A 47 8.56 -11.94 0.27
CA GLY A 47 7.18 -11.54 0.55
C GLY A 47 6.86 -11.44 2.05
N LEU A 48 7.87 -11.23 2.89
CA LEU A 48 7.77 -11.23 4.36
C LEU A 48 8.12 -9.85 4.93
N THR A 49 7.64 -9.54 6.13
CA THR A 49 8.25 -8.44 6.90
C THR A 49 9.66 -8.83 7.36
N VAL A 50 10.53 -7.84 7.61
CA VAL A 50 11.91 -8.07 8.09
C VAL A 50 11.94 -8.99 9.32
N GLY A 51 11.08 -8.76 10.31
CA GLY A 51 10.99 -9.60 11.50
C GLY A 51 10.38 -11.00 11.28
N ALA A 52 9.72 -11.24 10.15
CA ALA A 52 9.30 -12.58 9.73
C ALA A 52 10.41 -13.29 8.95
N TYR A 53 11.11 -12.56 8.08
CA TYR A 53 12.29 -13.03 7.36
C TYR A 53 13.42 -13.45 8.31
N LEU A 54 13.78 -12.60 9.28
CA LEU A 54 14.80 -12.93 10.29
C LEU A 54 14.42 -14.15 11.14
N ARG A 55 13.13 -14.33 11.43
CA ARG A 55 12.65 -15.50 12.17
C ARG A 55 12.73 -16.77 11.32
N GLN A 56 12.38 -16.68 10.04
CA GLN A 56 12.56 -17.78 9.10
C GLN A 56 14.03 -18.16 8.96
N ALA A 57 14.92 -17.18 8.78
CA ALA A 57 16.35 -17.38 8.62
C ALA A 57 16.98 -17.96 9.90
N GLY A 58 16.61 -17.45 11.08
CA GLY A 58 17.21 -17.86 12.35
C GLY A 58 16.60 -19.10 13.01
N LEU A 59 15.31 -19.38 12.78
CA LEU A 59 14.59 -20.49 13.45
C LEU A 59 14.05 -21.55 12.49
N GLY A 60 14.21 -21.37 11.17
CA GLY A 60 13.66 -22.29 10.15
C GLY A 60 12.13 -22.20 9.98
N TYR A 61 11.45 -21.31 10.70
CA TYR A 61 10.00 -21.12 10.56
C TYR A 61 9.57 -19.65 10.66
N VAL A 62 8.62 -19.29 9.80
CA VAL A 62 8.09 -17.92 9.65
C VAL A 62 7.07 -17.58 10.75
N GLY A 63 6.35 -18.60 11.26
CA GLY A 63 5.23 -18.51 12.21
C GLY A 63 3.89 -18.14 11.55
N LEU A 64 2.78 -18.62 12.12
CA LEU A 64 1.39 -18.55 11.58
C LEU A 64 0.84 -17.13 11.26
N ARG A 65 1.56 -16.06 11.61
CA ARG A 65 1.15 -14.66 11.37
C ARG A 65 2.30 -13.81 10.84
N ALA A 66 3.11 -14.34 9.94
CA ALA A 66 3.90 -13.43 9.12
C ALA A 66 2.96 -12.62 8.25
N ARG A 67 2.85 -11.33 8.56
CA ARG A 67 2.25 -10.39 7.63
C ARG A 67 3.10 -10.43 6.36
N ARG A 68 2.45 -10.58 5.22
CA ARG A 68 3.10 -10.33 3.94
C ARG A 68 3.57 -8.87 3.93
N ALA A 69 4.78 -8.64 3.46
CA ALA A 69 5.11 -7.29 3.01
C ALA A 69 4.08 -6.92 1.93
N PRO A 70 3.47 -5.71 1.96
CA PRO A 70 2.68 -5.26 0.83
C PRO A 70 3.57 -5.39 -0.41
N ARG A 71 3.10 -6.15 -1.40
CA ARG A 71 3.83 -6.28 -2.67
C ARG A 71 4.05 -4.86 -3.18
N VAL A 72 5.26 -4.57 -3.66
CA VAL A 72 5.67 -3.26 -4.21
C VAL A 72 4.59 -2.68 -5.17
N ASN A 73 3.84 -3.57 -5.83
CA ASN A 73 2.74 -3.25 -6.74
C ASN A 73 1.37 -2.89 -6.13
N ALA A 74 1.17 -2.85 -4.80
CA ALA A 74 -0.17 -2.60 -4.25
C ALA A 74 -0.68 -1.18 -4.57
N VAL A 75 0.23 -0.20 -4.60
CA VAL A 75 -0.10 1.21 -4.93
C VAL A 75 -0.37 1.35 -6.43
N LEU A 76 0.51 0.81 -7.27
CA LEU A 76 0.35 0.80 -8.72
C LEU A 76 -0.93 0.06 -9.15
N LEU A 77 -1.22 -1.09 -8.54
CA LEU A 77 -2.45 -1.83 -8.78
C LEU A 77 -3.69 -1.01 -8.38
N SER A 78 -3.63 -0.31 -7.26
CA SER A 78 -4.73 0.56 -6.81
C SER A 78 -4.96 1.73 -7.77
N GLN A 79 -3.87 2.35 -8.26
CA GLN A 79 -3.93 3.42 -9.27
C GLN A 79 -4.49 2.89 -10.60
N ALA A 80 -4.08 1.70 -11.02
CA ALA A 80 -4.60 1.07 -12.23
C ALA A 80 -6.08 0.73 -12.14
N ILE A 81 -6.54 0.22 -10.99
CA ILE A 81 -7.96 -0.04 -10.73
C ILE A 81 -8.77 1.27 -10.76
N ALA A 82 -8.27 2.34 -10.15
CA ALA A 82 -8.95 3.64 -10.14
C ALA A 82 -9.09 4.24 -11.55
N ALA A 83 -8.03 4.17 -12.36
CA ALA A 83 -8.04 4.62 -13.74
C ALA A 83 -9.01 3.79 -14.62
N LEU A 84 -9.08 2.47 -14.41
CA LEU A 84 -10.04 1.60 -15.11
C LEU A 84 -11.50 1.93 -14.74
N ASN A 85 -11.77 2.19 -13.46
CA ASN A 85 -13.11 2.58 -13.01
C ASN A 85 -13.55 3.91 -13.63
N LYS A 86 -12.63 4.88 -13.75
CA LYS A 86 -12.87 6.16 -14.43
C LYS A 86 -13.24 5.92 -15.90
N ALA A 87 -12.46 5.11 -16.61
CA ALA A 87 -12.71 4.73 -18.01
C ALA A 87 -14.09 4.07 -18.20
N GLY A 88 -14.47 3.14 -17.31
CA GLY A 88 -15.77 2.47 -17.37
C GLY A 88 -16.96 3.42 -17.13
N SER A 89 -16.84 4.34 -16.16
CA SER A 89 -17.86 5.37 -15.92
C SER A 89 -18.07 6.27 -17.14
N ASN A 90 -16.96 6.68 -17.74
CA ASN A 90 -16.89 7.50 -18.94
C ASN A 90 -17.58 6.83 -20.15
N LEU A 91 -17.28 5.55 -20.41
CA LEU A 91 -17.96 4.78 -21.45
C LEU A 91 -19.46 4.61 -21.18
N ASN A 92 -19.84 4.39 -19.93
CA ASN A 92 -21.24 4.23 -19.54
C ASN A 92 -22.05 5.53 -19.74
N GLN A 93 -21.43 6.70 -19.54
CA GLN A 93 -22.06 7.99 -19.83
C GLN A 93 -22.30 8.19 -21.33
N ILE A 94 -21.33 7.84 -22.18
CA ILE A 94 -21.47 7.89 -23.64
C ILE A 94 -22.57 6.94 -24.12
N ALA A 95 -22.57 5.70 -23.62
CA ALA A 95 -23.57 4.69 -23.97
C ALA A 95 -24.99 5.13 -23.58
N ARG A 96 -25.17 5.68 -22.36
CA ARG A 96 -26.46 6.23 -21.94
C ARG A 96 -26.93 7.35 -22.86
N ARG A 97 -26.08 8.32 -23.19
CA ARG A 97 -26.46 9.44 -24.07
C ARG A 97 -26.84 8.97 -25.47
N GLY A 98 -26.06 8.05 -26.05
CA GLY A 98 -26.39 7.42 -27.33
C GLY A 98 -27.73 6.68 -27.32
N ASN A 99 -28.03 5.97 -26.22
CA ASN A 99 -29.32 5.28 -26.05
C ASN A 99 -30.52 6.23 -25.94
N TYR A 100 -30.32 7.48 -25.52
CA TYR A 100 -31.36 8.52 -25.48
C TYR A 100 -31.56 9.25 -26.83
N GLY A 101 -30.87 8.85 -27.89
CA GLY A 101 -30.95 9.51 -29.21
C GLY A 101 -30.34 10.91 -29.25
N MET A 102 -29.69 11.32 -28.17
CA MET A 102 -28.89 12.54 -28.09
C MET A 102 -27.56 12.22 -28.77
N GLY A 103 -27.22 12.94 -29.84
CA GLY A 103 -25.97 12.74 -30.58
C GLY A 103 -24.73 12.74 -29.66
N ILE A 104 -23.60 12.21 -30.17
CA ILE A 104 -22.35 12.17 -29.41
C ILE A 104 -21.88 13.61 -29.16
N ASP A 105 -21.96 14.04 -27.90
CA ASP A 105 -21.51 15.35 -27.43
C ASP A 105 -19.98 15.50 -27.61
N PRO A 106 -19.44 16.67 -27.98
CA PRO A 106 -18.00 16.95 -27.90
C PRO A 106 -17.33 16.56 -26.57
N GLU A 107 -18.05 16.54 -25.43
CA GLU A 107 -17.53 15.99 -24.16
C GLU A 107 -17.15 14.49 -24.23
N ALA A 108 -17.78 13.72 -25.12
CA ALA A 108 -17.45 12.31 -25.32
C ALA A 108 -16.04 12.13 -25.92
N ALA A 109 -15.61 13.04 -26.80
CA ALA A 109 -14.26 13.03 -27.35
C ALA A 109 -13.20 13.34 -26.27
N GLN A 110 -13.50 14.32 -25.39
CA GLN A 110 -12.69 14.64 -24.21
C GLN A 110 -12.56 13.41 -23.29
N THR A 111 -13.69 12.77 -23.02
CA THR A 111 -13.83 11.59 -22.17
C THR A 111 -13.03 10.38 -22.69
N ILE A 112 -13.02 10.17 -24.01
CA ILE A 112 -12.21 9.14 -24.69
C ILE A 112 -10.72 9.48 -24.60
N SER A 113 -10.35 10.75 -24.78
CA SER A 113 -8.97 11.22 -24.66
C SER A 113 -8.42 11.00 -23.24
N GLU A 114 -9.18 11.37 -22.21
CA GLU A 114 -8.83 11.13 -20.80
C GLU A 114 -8.69 9.64 -20.49
N THR A 115 -9.59 8.82 -21.04
CA THR A 115 -9.54 7.36 -20.89
C THR A 115 -8.27 6.79 -21.53
N ARG A 116 -7.91 7.23 -22.74
CA ARG A 116 -6.68 6.82 -23.43
C ARG A 116 -5.44 7.24 -22.64
N ALA A 117 -5.41 8.46 -22.09
CA ALA A 117 -4.30 8.94 -21.27
C ALA A 117 -4.12 8.12 -19.99
N ALA A 118 -5.22 7.79 -19.31
CA ALA A 118 -5.20 6.94 -18.12
C ALA A 118 -4.67 5.52 -18.42
N VAL A 119 -5.07 4.93 -19.54
CA VAL A 119 -4.54 3.62 -20.00
C VAL A 119 -3.04 3.70 -20.30
N GLN A 120 -2.58 4.77 -20.94
CA GLN A 120 -1.14 4.97 -21.20
C GLN A 120 -0.31 5.09 -19.92
N GLN A 121 -0.83 5.79 -18.91
CA GLN A 121 -0.18 5.89 -17.59
C GLN A 121 -0.07 4.53 -16.91
N ILE A 122 -1.11 3.70 -16.98
CA ILE A 122 -1.08 2.32 -16.45
C ILE A 122 -0.01 1.49 -17.18
N VAL A 123 0.01 1.54 -18.51
CA VAL A 123 0.98 0.79 -19.34
C VAL A 123 2.42 1.25 -19.06
N ALA A 124 2.64 2.54 -18.88
CA ALA A 124 3.96 3.08 -18.51
C ALA A 124 4.39 2.60 -17.11
N ALA A 125 3.50 2.68 -16.13
CA ALA A 125 3.78 2.27 -14.76
C ALA A 125 4.04 0.76 -14.62
N THR A 126 3.37 -0.06 -15.42
CA THR A 126 3.55 -1.52 -15.45
C THR A 126 4.80 -1.97 -16.21
N ARG A 127 5.24 -1.22 -17.22
CA ARG A 127 6.51 -1.49 -17.94
C ARG A 127 7.75 -1.02 -17.18
N GLY A 128 7.66 0.08 -16.42
CA GLY A 128 8.77 0.58 -15.59
C GLY A 128 9.15 -0.33 -14.41
N ASP A 129 8.26 -1.26 -14.04
CA ASP A 129 8.44 -2.21 -12.93
C ASP A 129 9.06 -3.56 -13.40
N GLN A 130 9.38 -3.69 -14.70
CA GLN A 130 9.99 -4.89 -15.30
C GLN A 130 11.51 -4.76 -15.56
N ALA A 131 12.13 -3.64 -15.17
CA ALA A 131 13.57 -3.38 -15.29
C ALA A 131 14.23 -3.37 -13.90
#